data_AF-A0ABD5WNU1-F1
#
_entry.id   AF-A0ABD5WNU1-F1
#
_cell.length_a   1.000
_cell.length_b   1.000
_cell.length_c   1.000
_cell.angle_alpha   90.00
_cell.angle_beta   90.00
_cell.angle_gamma   90.00
#
_symmetry.space_group_name_H-M   'P 1'
#
loop_
_entity.id
_entity.type
_entity.pdbx_description
1 polymer ?
#
loop_
_entity_poly.entity_id
_entity_poly.type
_entity_poly.pdbx_seq_one_letter_code
_entity_poly.pdbx_strand_id
1 'polypeptide(L)'
;MSIEYVTIGDGGLMLCENDNGCPISYRIEEGEEENQYIFVPYAHPCSSHGLGTIANSIAEESSTNYLSSGSLRPFQFTKDEIMDFINNDENIVPVLIEEELYWGNDLPEVL
;
A
#
# COMPACT_ATOMS: atom_id res chain seq x y z
N MET A 1 40.00 3.75 -10.99
CA MET A 1 39.61 3.63 -9.57
C MET A 1 38.13 3.32 -9.59
N SER A 2 37.78 2.04 -9.49
CA SER A 2 36.39 1.55 -9.53
C SER A 2 35.78 1.70 -8.14
N ILE A 3 34.59 2.28 -8.07
CA ILE A 3 33.78 2.30 -6.84
C ILE A 3 33.08 0.95 -6.78
N GLU A 4 33.46 0.10 -5.83
CA GLU A 4 32.73 -1.11 -5.49
C GLU A 4 31.65 -0.75 -4.46
N TYR A 5 30.39 -0.88 -4.86
CA TYR A 5 29.29 -0.86 -3.90
C TYR A 5 29.25 -2.22 -3.22
N VAL A 6 29.67 -2.26 -1.96
CA VAL A 6 29.45 -3.42 -1.09
C VAL A 6 27.98 -3.37 -0.63
N THR A 7 27.19 -4.35 -1.07
CA THR A 7 25.90 -4.65 -0.47
C THR A 7 26.16 -5.30 0.89
N ILE A 8 25.86 -4.61 1.99
CA ILE A 8 25.81 -5.24 3.32
C ILE A 8 24.38 -5.74 3.51
N GLY A 9 24.17 -7.02 3.22
CA GLY A 9 22.89 -7.73 3.28
C GLY A 9 22.88 -8.89 2.28
N ASP A 10 22.17 -9.97 2.59
CA ASP A 10 21.90 -11.01 1.59
C ASP A 10 21.08 -10.38 0.46
N GLY A 11 21.57 -10.45 -0.78
CA GLY A 11 20.86 -9.91 -1.95
C GLY A 11 19.56 -10.66 -2.26
N GLY A 12 19.33 -11.80 -1.60
CA GLY A 12 18.06 -12.50 -1.54
C GLY A 12 17.23 -12.22 -0.29
N LEU A 13 17.69 -11.36 0.63
CA LEU A 13 16.93 -11.01 1.83
C LEU A 13 15.69 -10.21 1.43
N MET A 14 14.53 -10.85 1.47
CA MET A 14 13.26 -10.14 1.42
C MET A 14 13.12 -9.35 2.72
N LEU A 15 13.38 -8.04 2.66
CA LEU A 15 13.19 -7.12 3.80
C LEU A 15 11.70 -6.92 4.15
N CYS A 16 10.81 -7.29 3.24
CA CYS A 16 9.37 -7.29 3.43
C CYS A 16 8.84 -8.65 2.99
N GLU A 17 8.57 -9.53 3.96
CA GLU A 17 7.78 -10.74 3.70
C GLU A 17 6.31 -10.32 3.65
N ASN A 18 5.62 -10.66 2.56
CA ASN A 18 4.21 -10.35 2.37
C ASN A 18 3.49 -11.67 2.11
N ASP A 19 2.73 -12.14 3.08
CA ASP A 19 1.97 -13.39 2.97
C ASP A 19 0.87 -13.30 1.90
N ASN A 20 0.50 -12.08 1.49
CA ASN A 20 -0.48 -11.79 0.43
C ASN A 20 0.14 -11.78 -0.98
N GLY A 21 1.42 -12.14 -1.12
CA GLY A 21 2.14 -12.30 -2.38
C GLY A 21 2.66 -11.00 -3.01
N CYS A 22 1.82 -9.98 -3.14
CA CYS A 22 2.22 -8.69 -3.71
C CYS A 22 2.21 -7.58 -2.64
N PRO A 23 3.35 -6.91 -2.40
CA PRO A 23 3.40 -5.75 -1.51
C PRO A 23 2.45 -4.64 -1.98
N ILE A 24 1.59 -4.19 -1.06
CA ILE A 24 0.67 -3.06 -1.26
C ILE A 24 1.04 -1.95 -0.29
N SER A 25 1.01 -0.71 -0.77
CA SER A 25 1.00 0.50 0.04
C SER A 25 -0.24 1.32 -0.27
N TYR A 26 -0.69 2.14 0.65
CA TYR A 26 -1.82 3.04 0.43
C TYR A 26 -1.37 4.49 0.39
N ARG A 27 -2.09 5.32 -0.35
CA ARG A 27 -1.96 6.77 -0.29
C ARG A 27 -3.30 7.37 0.09
N ILE A 28 -3.29 8.34 0.99
CA ILE A 28 -4.47 9.09 1.40
C ILE A 28 -4.31 10.52 0.91
N GLU A 29 -5.32 11.00 0.19
CA GLU A 29 -5.41 12.38 -0.30
C GLU A 29 -6.75 12.97 0.18
N GLU A 30 -6.82 14.26 0.45
CA GLU A 30 -8.09 14.93 0.76
C GLU A 30 -9.04 14.91 -0.45
N GLY A 31 -10.34 14.70 -0.20
CA GLY A 31 -11.39 14.75 -1.20
C GLY A 31 -11.91 16.17 -1.47
N GLU A 32 -12.95 16.28 -2.30
CA GLU A 32 -13.57 17.57 -2.62
C GLU A 32 -14.52 18.06 -1.50
N GLU A 33 -15.06 17.13 -0.71
CA GLU A 33 -15.99 17.40 0.39
C GLU A 33 -15.31 17.25 1.77
N GLU A 34 -15.85 17.93 2.77
CA GLU A 34 -15.39 17.80 4.16
C GLU A 34 -15.57 16.36 4.65
N ASN A 35 -14.54 15.81 5.32
CA ASN A 35 -14.50 14.42 5.78
C ASN A 35 -14.57 13.36 4.66
N GLN A 36 -14.19 13.74 3.43
CA GLN A 36 -14.00 12.81 2.32
C GLN A 36 -12.50 12.68 2.02
N TYR A 37 -12.04 11.45 1.83
CA TYR A 37 -10.66 11.14 1.50
C TYR A 37 -10.61 10.19 0.30
N ILE A 38 -9.59 10.38 -0.53
CA ILE A 38 -9.26 9.51 -1.64
C ILE A 38 -8.20 8.51 -1.16
N PHE A 39 -8.59 7.24 -1.07
CA PHE A 39 -7.75 6.13 -0.66
C PHE A 39 -7.24 5.37 -1.88
N VAL A 40 -5.95 5.48 -2.19
CA VAL A 40 -5.34 4.92 -3.40
C VAL A 40 -4.41 3.75 -3.05
N PRO A 41 -4.76 2.51 -3.40
CA PRO A 41 -3.83 1.38 -3.27
C PRO A 41 -2.77 1.44 -4.37
N TYR A 42 -1.55 1.07 -4.02
CA TYR A 42 -0.42 0.90 -4.92
C TYR A 42 0.17 -0.49 -4.76
N ALA A 43 0.13 -1.27 -5.84
CA ALA A 43 0.75 -2.58 -5.89
C ALA A 43 2.16 -2.48 -6.46
N HIS A 44 3.13 -3.07 -5.75
CA HIS A 44 4.55 -3.06 -6.14
C HIS A 44 4.95 -4.45 -6.63
N PRO A 45 5.29 -4.61 -7.93
CA PRO A 45 5.76 -5.88 -8.44
C PRO A 45 7.02 -6.33 -7.70
N CYS A 46 7.08 -7.61 -7.36
CA CYS A 46 8.23 -8.23 -6.73
C CYS A 46 8.69 -9.45 -7.53
N SER A 47 9.78 -10.08 -7.11
CA SER A 47 10.36 -11.24 -7.82
C SER A 47 9.42 -12.45 -7.87
N SER A 48 8.53 -12.62 -6.88
CA SER A 48 7.52 -13.68 -6.84
C SER A 48 6.21 -13.31 -7.54
N HIS A 49 5.88 -12.02 -7.61
CA HIS A 49 4.64 -11.48 -8.19
C HIS A 49 4.98 -10.30 -9.11
N GLY A 50 5.35 -10.62 -10.34
CA GLY A 50 5.79 -9.65 -11.35
C GLY A 50 4.64 -8.94 -12.08
N LEU A 51 5.01 -8.19 -13.13
CA LEU A 51 4.04 -7.55 -14.01
C LEU A 51 3.10 -8.59 -14.64
N GLY A 52 1.80 -8.39 -14.50
CA GLY A 52 0.77 -9.33 -14.96
C GLY A 52 0.11 -10.15 -13.87
N THR A 53 0.58 -10.07 -12.62
CA THR A 53 -0.14 -10.65 -11.47
C THR A 53 -1.47 -9.95 -11.27
N ILE A 54 -2.51 -10.76 -10.99
CA ILE A 54 -3.82 -10.26 -10.60
C ILE A 54 -3.79 -9.87 -9.12
N ALA A 55 -4.15 -8.62 -8.83
CA ALA A 55 -4.34 -8.11 -7.48
C ALA A 55 -5.84 -7.88 -7.23
N ASN A 56 -6.32 -8.34 -6.08
CA ASN A 56 -7.68 -8.08 -5.59
C ASN A 56 -7.58 -7.18 -4.37
N SER A 57 -8.28 -6.04 -4.41
CA SER A 57 -8.34 -5.14 -3.26
C SER A 57 -9.46 -5.60 -2.33
N ILE A 58 -9.12 -5.86 -1.06
CA ILE A 58 -10.11 -6.15 -0.01
C ILE A 58 -10.92 -4.91 0.39
N ALA A 59 -10.54 -3.72 -0.07
CA ALA A 59 -11.26 -2.47 0.20
C ALA A 59 -12.62 -2.40 -0.52
N GLU A 60 -12.91 -3.31 -1.45
CA GLU A 60 -14.20 -3.38 -2.14
C GLU A 60 -14.70 -4.84 -2.08
N GLU A 61 -15.99 -5.05 -1.74
CA GLU A 61 -16.67 -6.32 -2.02
C GLU A 61 -16.94 -6.51 -3.53
N SER A 62 -16.04 -6.05 -4.42
CA SER A 62 -16.19 -6.19 -5.86
C SER A 62 -15.32 -7.31 -6.42
N SER A 63 -15.81 -7.95 -7.47
CA SER A 63 -15.10 -8.98 -8.24
C SER A 63 -14.08 -8.37 -9.23
N THR A 64 -13.65 -7.13 -9.00
CA THR A 64 -12.77 -6.41 -9.91
C THR A 64 -11.32 -6.83 -9.67
N ASN A 65 -10.78 -7.52 -10.67
CA ASN A 65 -9.39 -7.94 -10.69
C ASN A 65 -8.53 -6.83 -11.30
N TYR A 66 -7.48 -6.42 -10.60
CA TYR A 66 -6.52 -5.42 -11.08
C TYR A 66 -5.21 -6.07 -11.49
N LEU A 67 -4.40 -5.37 -12.29
CA LEU A 67 -3.01 -5.77 -12.53
C LEU A 67 -2.12 -5.17 -11.44
N SER A 68 -1.23 -5.97 -10.88
CA SER A 68 -0.17 -5.50 -9.99
C SER A 68 0.86 -4.69 -10.79
N SER A 69 0.56 -3.42 -11.04
CA SER A 69 1.41 -2.51 -11.79
C SER A 69 1.19 -1.05 -11.39
N GLY A 70 1.44 -0.72 -10.12
CA GLY A 70 1.33 0.65 -9.61
C GLY A 70 -0.04 0.98 -9.02
N SER A 71 -0.56 2.17 -9.31
CA SER A 71 -1.82 2.65 -8.75
C SER A 71 -2.99 1.78 -9.19
N LEU A 72 -3.72 1.25 -8.22
CA LEU A 72 -5.02 0.62 -8.44
C LEU A 72 -6.11 1.69 -8.42
N ARG A 73 -7.36 1.25 -8.61
CA ARG A 73 -8.50 2.17 -8.56
C ARG A 73 -8.58 2.84 -7.18
N PRO A 74 -8.75 4.16 -7.12
CA PRO A 74 -8.96 4.87 -5.86
C PRO A 74 -10.37 4.65 -5.31
N PHE A 75 -10.49 4.71 -3.99
CA PHE A 75 -11.75 4.65 -3.26
C PHE A 75 -12.02 5.98 -2.55
N GLN A 76 -13.29 6.31 -2.36
CA GLN A 76 -13.69 7.46 -1.55
C GLN A 76 -14.19 6.94 -0.21
N PHE A 77 -13.48 7.28 0.86
CA PHE A 77 -13.81 6.89 2.22
C PHE A 77 -13.84 8.11 3.13
N THR A 78 -14.60 8.00 4.21
CA THR A 78 -14.47 8.87 5.37
C THR A 78 -13.25 8.48 6.19
N LYS A 79 -12.85 9.35 7.12
CA LYS A 79 -11.78 9.05 8.08
C LYS A 79 -12.05 7.78 8.87
N ASP A 80 -13.27 7.62 9.38
CA ASP A 80 -13.66 6.47 10.19
C ASP A 80 -13.56 5.16 9.38
N GLU A 81 -13.99 5.17 8.12
CA GLU A 81 -13.88 4.01 7.23
C GLU A 81 -12.42 3.65 6.91
N ILE A 82 -11.54 4.64 6.75
CA ILE A 82 -10.10 4.39 6.58
C ILE A 82 -9.51 3.76 7.85
N MET A 83 -9.82 4.30 9.01
CA MET A 83 -9.31 3.78 10.28
C MET A 83 -9.83 2.36 10.52
N ASP A 84 -11.10 2.09 10.24
CA ASP A 84 -11.66 0.76 10.33
C ASP A 84 -10.98 -0.20 9.35
N PHE A 85 -10.77 0.21 8.09
CA PHE A 85 -10.07 -0.62 7.10
C PHE A 85 -8.66 -1.00 7.56
N ILE A 86 -7.88 -0.01 8.01
CA ILE A 86 -6.48 -0.21 8.38
C ILE A 86 -6.35 -1.01 9.69
N ASN A 87 -7.23 -0.77 10.66
CA ASN A 87 -7.20 -1.49 11.94
C ASN A 87 -7.65 -2.96 11.81
N ASN A 88 -8.45 -3.28 10.79
CA ASN A 88 -8.91 -4.65 10.53
C ASN A 88 -7.99 -5.42 9.58
N ASP A 89 -7.01 -4.78 8.93
CA ASP A 89 -5.99 -5.51 8.17
C ASP A 89 -5.05 -6.23 9.15
N GLU A 90 -4.95 -7.55 9.03
CA GLU A 90 -4.06 -8.37 9.86
C GLU A 90 -2.57 -8.05 9.56
N ASN A 91 -2.28 -7.42 8.42
CA ASN A 91 -0.94 -7.00 8.03
C ASN A 91 -0.76 -5.50 8.26
N ILE A 92 0.34 -5.12 8.90
CA ILE A 92 0.71 -3.71 9.01
C ILE A 92 1.12 -3.20 7.62
N VAL A 93 0.33 -2.30 7.06
CA VAL A 93 0.54 -1.74 5.72
C VAL A 93 1.19 -0.35 5.77
N PRO A 94 2.07 0.00 4.81
CA PRO A 94 2.59 1.36 4.66
C PRO A 94 1.52 2.29 4.08
N VAL A 95 1.39 3.48 4.67
CA VAL A 95 0.43 4.50 4.28
C VAL A 95 1.15 5.83 4.05
N LEU A 96 1.02 6.39 2.86
CA LEU A 96 1.57 7.69 2.49
C LEU A 96 0.48 8.75 2.64
N ILE A 97 0.73 9.74 3.49
CA ILE A 97 -0.13 10.92 3.66
C ILE A 97 0.73 12.12 3.27
N GLU A 98 0.29 12.88 2.27
CA GLU A 98 1.09 13.92 1.64
C GLU A 98 2.43 13.38 1.10
N GLU A 99 3.54 13.62 1.82
CA GLU A 99 4.89 13.16 1.51
C GLU A 99 5.52 12.32 2.62
N GLU A 100 4.77 12.02 3.68
CA GLU A 100 5.25 11.29 4.84
C GLU A 100 4.69 9.87 4.89
N LEU A 101 5.58 8.91 5.20
CA LEU A 101 5.25 7.49 5.26
C LEU A 101 5.00 7.06 6.70
N TYR A 102 3.81 6.52 6.92
CA TYR A 102 3.34 5.99 8.18
C TYR A 102 3.09 4.49 8.08
N TRP A 103 3.08 3.82 9.22
CA TRP A 103 2.57 2.45 9.32
C TRP A 103 1.11 2.50 9.77
N GLY A 104 0.27 1.57 9.32
CA GLY A 104 -1.17 1.60 9.63
C GLY A 104 -1.52 1.68 11.13
N ASN A 105 -0.63 1.20 12.01
CA ASN A 105 -0.79 1.27 13.46
C ASN A 105 -0.22 2.55 14.11
N ASP A 106 0.35 3.46 13.32
CA ASP A 106 0.98 4.71 13.75
C ASP A 106 0.54 5.86 12.84
N LEU A 107 -0.77 5.93 12.56
CA LEU A 107 -1.35 7.00 11.76
C LEU A 107 -1.56 8.26 12.60
N PRO A 108 -1.32 9.44 12.02
CA PRO A 108 -1.57 10.70 12.71
C PRO A 108 -3.06 10.91 12.95
N GLU A 109 -3.41 11.48 14.12
CA GLU A 109 -4.81 11.82 14.45
C GLU A 109 -5.40 12.89 13.53
N VAL A 110 -4.56 13.58 12.75
CA VAL A 110 -4.91 14.69 11.83
C VAL A 110 -5.23 14.25 10.41
N LEU A 111 -5.47 12.95 10.18
CA LEU A 111 -6.30 12.56 9.04
C LEU A 111 -7.55 13.44 8.99
#